data_AF-A0A9Q9HME4-F1
#
_entry.id   AF-A0A9Q9HME4-F1
#
_cell.length_a   1.000
_cell.length_b   1.000
_cell.length_c   1.000
_cell.angle_alpha   90.00
_cell.angle_beta   90.00
_cell.angle_gamma   90.00
#
_symmetry.space_group_name_H-M   'P 1'
#
loop_
_entity.id
_entity.type
_entity.pdbx_description
1 polymer ?
#
loop_
_entity_poly.entity_id
_entity_poly.type
_entity_poly.pdbx_seq_one_letter_code
_entity_poly.pdbx_strand_id
1 'polypeptide(L)'
;MLQIHQSDLPDWRSDLPDLAFAYDCALSTVISVFERAGSVCLLQIDKDLHRRAAVSASMFQNIALVETAIRNAQYIGASALIRQELEGLEVLRGMLAGKQIDRKNPRINALRNLGLGKIYGRLTGIAHLTFHEGLSHLTGGFPYSYDTRYNRQSCELLVNCHVLGMAGLATVVAFDSRSLDQKHLTDVEEHHSALALSVLGENGFLKLATASA
;
A
#
# COMPACT_ATOMS: atom_id res chain seq x y z
N MET A 1 32.43 -20.62 2.00
CA MET A 1 31.03 -20.31 2.38
C MET A 1 31.03 -18.85 2.77
N LEU A 2 30.68 -17.95 1.85
CA LEU A 2 30.67 -16.50 2.11
C LEU A 2 29.35 -16.18 2.83
N GLN A 3 29.45 -15.79 4.10
CA GLN A 3 28.33 -15.18 4.81
C GLN A 3 28.11 -13.79 4.19
N ILE A 4 27.07 -13.67 3.37
CA ILE A 4 26.58 -12.36 2.96
C ILE A 4 25.95 -11.75 4.21
N HIS A 5 26.57 -10.72 4.77
CA HIS A 5 25.98 -9.96 5.86
C HIS A 5 24.81 -9.13 5.31
N GLN A 6 23.77 -8.90 6.13
CA GLN A 6 22.61 -8.07 5.79
C GLN A 6 22.96 -6.67 5.26
N SER A 7 24.21 -6.23 5.39
CA SER A 7 24.75 -4.96 4.91
C SER A 7 24.94 -4.85 3.39
N ASP A 8 24.81 -5.95 2.63
CA ASP A 8 25.21 -5.97 1.21
C ASP A 8 24.04 -5.86 0.23
N LEU A 9 22.80 -5.81 0.71
CA LEU A 9 21.65 -5.57 -0.16
C LEU A 9 21.63 -4.11 -0.63
N PRO A 10 21.40 -3.85 -1.93
CA PRO A 10 21.21 -2.49 -2.41
C PRO A 10 20.08 -1.79 -1.67
N ASP A 11 20.31 -0.54 -1.26
CA ASP A 11 19.24 0.32 -0.78
C ASP A 11 18.32 0.69 -1.95
N TRP A 12 17.09 0.18 -1.93
CA TRP A 12 16.11 0.44 -2.99
C TRP A 12 15.81 1.93 -3.15
N ARG A 13 15.93 2.72 -2.08
CA ARG A 13 15.68 4.17 -2.14
C ARG A 13 16.71 4.88 -3.01
N SER A 14 17.94 4.37 -3.00
CA SER A 14 19.02 4.83 -3.87
C SER A 14 18.88 4.34 -5.32
N ASP A 15 18.34 3.13 -5.54
CA ASP A 15 18.12 2.54 -6.88
C ASP A 15 16.85 3.07 -7.59
N LEU A 16 15.85 3.48 -6.81
CA LEU A 16 14.54 3.95 -7.27
C LEU A 16 14.19 5.31 -6.63
N PRO A 17 14.95 6.39 -6.91
CA PRO A 17 14.81 7.67 -6.22
C PRO A 17 13.43 8.33 -6.40
N ASP A 18 12.83 8.23 -7.60
CA ASP A 18 11.50 8.78 -7.86
C ASP A 18 10.43 8.09 -7.01
N LEU A 19 10.56 6.77 -6.83
CA LEU A 19 9.65 6.01 -5.96
C LEU A 19 9.92 6.23 -4.48
N ALA A 20 11.17 6.48 -4.08
CA ALA A 20 11.48 6.90 -2.73
C ALA A 20 10.81 8.25 -2.41
N PHE A 21 10.87 9.19 -3.37
CA PHE A 21 10.14 10.46 -3.27
C PHE A 21 8.62 10.26 -3.18
N ALA A 22 8.04 9.43 -4.06
CA ALA A 22 6.61 9.13 -4.03
C ALA A 22 6.18 8.49 -2.69
N TYR A 23 7.01 7.59 -2.16
CA TYR A 23 6.83 7.01 -0.83
C TYR A 23 6.83 8.07 0.26
N ASP A 24 7.80 8.97 0.28
CA ASP A 24 7.90 10.02 1.31
C ASP A 24 6.73 11.00 1.25
N CYS A 25 6.30 11.37 0.04
CA CYS A 25 5.09 12.16 -0.16
C CYS A 25 3.84 11.44 0.39
N ALA A 26 3.61 10.19 0.01
CA ALA A 26 2.44 9.43 0.46
C ALA A 26 2.46 9.17 1.98
N LEU A 27 3.62 8.84 2.54
CA LEU A 27 3.81 8.64 3.97
C LEU A 27 3.53 9.93 4.74
N SER A 28 4.07 11.07 4.28
CA SER A 28 3.85 12.38 4.90
C SER A 28 2.37 12.73 4.92
N THR A 29 1.64 12.47 3.83
CA THR A 29 0.18 12.67 3.77
C THR A 29 -0.55 11.80 4.78
N VAL A 30 -0.24 10.49 4.84
CA VAL A 30 -0.89 9.57 5.79
C VAL A 30 -0.63 10.00 7.22
N ILE A 31 0.61 10.31 7.59
CA ILE A 31 0.96 10.74 8.95
C ILE A 31 0.19 12.02 9.32
N SER A 32 0.21 13.04 8.46
CA SER A 32 -0.51 14.30 8.68
C SER A 32 -2.00 14.07 8.94
N VAL A 33 -2.64 13.25 8.11
CA VAL A 33 -4.07 12.95 8.22
C VAL A 33 -4.36 12.20 9.53
N PHE A 34 -3.54 11.22 9.92
CA PHE A 34 -3.73 10.47 11.16
C PHE A 34 -3.51 11.32 12.41
N GLU A 35 -2.50 12.19 12.43
CA GLU A 35 -2.25 13.10 13.56
C GLU A 35 -3.40 14.10 13.73
N ARG A 36 -3.88 14.66 12.62
CA ARG A 36 -5.04 15.55 12.60
C ARG A 36 -6.30 14.81 13.08
N ALA A 37 -6.56 13.61 12.59
CA ALA A 37 -7.71 12.80 13.00
C ALA A 37 -7.64 12.40 14.48
N GLY A 38 -6.45 12.07 14.99
CA GLY A 38 -6.23 11.74 16.41
C GLY A 38 -6.44 12.93 17.35
N SER A 39 -6.37 14.16 16.83
CA SER A 39 -6.63 15.39 17.59
C SER A 39 -8.12 15.75 17.70
N VAL A 40 -9.01 14.99 17.02
CA VAL A 40 -10.46 15.22 17.06
C VAL A 40 -11.11 14.47 18.22
N CYS A 41 -11.73 15.20 19.15
CA CYS A 41 -12.56 14.61 20.19
C CYS A 41 -13.97 14.35 19.65
N LEU A 42 -14.33 13.07 19.47
CA LEU A 42 -15.65 12.66 19.01
C LEU A 42 -16.56 12.37 20.21
N LEU A 43 -17.62 13.17 20.37
CA LEU A 43 -18.60 13.01 21.45
C LEU A 43 -19.54 11.82 21.22
N GLN A 44 -19.69 11.38 19.97
CA GLN A 44 -20.47 10.21 19.58
C GLN A 44 -19.70 9.42 18.53
N ILE A 45 -19.48 8.13 18.80
CA ILE A 45 -18.85 7.20 17.87
C ILE A 45 -19.88 6.13 17.55
N ASP A 46 -20.35 6.11 16.30
CA ASP A 46 -21.20 5.01 15.83
C ASP A 46 -20.36 3.75 15.54
N LYS A 47 -21.05 2.61 15.39
CA LYS A 47 -20.41 1.31 15.16
C LYS A 47 -19.65 1.27 13.84
N ASP A 48 -20.08 2.02 12.82
CA ASP A 48 -19.45 2.00 11.51
C ASP A 48 -18.13 2.77 11.52
N LEU A 49 -18.12 3.96 12.13
CA LEU A 49 -16.92 4.75 12.36
C LEU A 49 -15.89 3.96 13.17
N HIS A 50 -16.31 3.27 14.24
CA HIS A 50 -15.39 2.43 15.02
C HIS A 50 -14.75 1.31 14.18
N ARG A 51 -15.52 0.68 13.29
CA ARG A 51 -15.02 -0.38 12.39
C ARG A 51 -14.05 0.17 11.36
N ARG A 52 -14.36 1.31 10.73
CA ARG A 52 -13.46 1.96 9.77
C ARG A 52 -12.16 2.44 10.43
N ALA A 53 -12.23 2.98 11.64
CA ALA A 53 -11.06 3.35 12.43
C ALA A 53 -10.17 2.15 12.75
N ALA A 54 -10.75 1.01 13.14
CA ALA A 54 -9.98 -0.21 13.41
C ALA A 54 -9.25 -0.75 12.17
N VAL A 55 -9.92 -0.77 11.01
CA VAL A 55 -9.29 -1.17 9.73
C VAL A 55 -8.17 -0.19 9.36
N SER A 56 -8.44 1.11 9.44
CA SER A 56 -7.46 2.16 9.11
C SER A 56 -6.23 2.11 10.02
N ALA A 57 -6.42 1.94 11.33
CA ALA A 57 -5.33 1.78 12.29
C ALA A 57 -4.47 0.54 12.02
N SER A 58 -5.10 -0.60 11.67
CA SER A 58 -4.36 -1.82 11.30
C SER A 58 -3.52 -1.59 10.03
N MET A 59 -4.05 -0.87 9.04
CA MET A 59 -3.30 -0.54 7.84
C MET A 59 -2.13 0.40 8.14
N PHE A 60 -2.34 1.44 8.96
CA PHE A 60 -1.28 2.36 9.38
C PHE A 60 -0.12 1.65 10.07
N GLN A 61 -0.44 0.71 10.99
CA GLN A 61 0.56 -0.10 11.68
C GLN A 61 1.40 -0.98 10.74
N ASN A 62 0.86 -1.35 9.57
CA ASN A 62 1.55 -2.18 8.60
C ASN A 62 2.56 -1.41 7.73
N ILE A 63 2.50 -0.09 7.66
CA ILE A 63 3.33 0.72 6.75
C ILE A 63 4.82 0.46 6.96
N ALA A 64 5.29 0.55 8.20
CA ALA A 64 6.70 0.29 8.53
C ALA A 64 7.11 -1.17 8.30
N LEU A 65 6.17 -2.11 8.46
CA LEU A 65 6.43 -3.53 8.21
C LEU A 65 6.63 -3.81 6.72
N VAL A 66 5.83 -3.16 5.86
CA VAL A 66 5.99 -3.26 4.39
C VAL A 66 7.34 -2.70 3.96
N GLU A 67 7.69 -1.49 4.41
CA GLU A 67 8.98 -0.88 4.07
C GLU A 67 10.15 -1.76 4.51
N THR A 68 10.11 -2.27 5.74
CA THR A 68 11.14 -3.17 6.28
C THR A 68 11.26 -4.46 5.46
N ALA A 69 10.14 -5.07 5.08
CA ALA A 69 10.14 -6.28 4.26
C ALA A 69 10.72 -6.01 2.86
N ILE A 70 10.39 -4.89 2.23
CA ILE A 70 10.94 -4.49 0.93
C ILE A 70 12.44 -4.23 1.03
N ARG A 71 12.88 -3.46 2.05
CA ARG A 71 14.29 -3.15 2.31
C ARG A 71 15.15 -4.40 2.47
N ASN A 72 14.61 -5.43 3.11
CA ASN A 72 15.31 -6.69 3.33
C ASN A 72 15.16 -7.70 2.18
N ALA A 73 14.60 -7.27 1.04
CA ALA A 73 14.25 -8.12 -0.10
C ALA A 73 13.36 -9.34 0.27
N GLN A 74 12.57 -9.24 1.33
CA GLN A 74 11.60 -10.24 1.79
C GLN A 74 10.30 -10.13 1.00
N TYR A 75 10.39 -10.24 -0.33
CA TYR A 75 9.29 -9.93 -1.25
C TYR A 75 8.05 -10.81 -1.08
N ILE A 76 8.21 -12.04 -0.57
CA ILE A 76 7.07 -12.90 -0.25
C ILE A 76 6.26 -12.30 0.91
N GLY A 77 6.93 -11.90 1.98
CA GLY A 77 6.31 -11.23 3.13
C GLY A 77 5.71 -9.88 2.75
N ALA A 78 6.46 -9.06 2.01
CA ALA A 78 5.97 -7.78 1.49
C ALA A 78 4.72 -7.97 0.61
N SER A 79 4.67 -9.01 -0.24
CA SER A 79 3.49 -9.29 -1.08
C SER A 79 2.26 -9.62 -0.24
N ALA A 80 2.41 -10.35 0.87
CA ALA A 80 1.30 -10.67 1.76
C ALA A 80 0.78 -9.41 2.48
N LEU A 81 1.67 -8.56 2.99
CA LEU A 81 1.32 -7.31 3.65
C LEU A 81 0.64 -6.32 2.69
N ILE A 82 1.20 -6.12 1.50
CA ILE A 82 0.61 -5.24 0.47
C ILE A 82 -0.75 -5.78 0.02
N ARG A 83 -0.92 -7.09 -0.10
CA ARG A 83 -2.23 -7.68 -0.39
C ARG A 83 -3.25 -7.32 0.68
N GLN A 84 -2.85 -7.40 1.96
CA GLN A 84 -3.70 -7.00 3.08
C GLN A 84 -4.04 -5.50 3.04
N GLU A 85 -3.11 -4.63 2.65
CA GLU A 85 -3.39 -3.19 2.48
C GLU A 85 -4.44 -2.94 1.39
N LEU A 86 -4.28 -3.59 0.23
CA LEU A 86 -5.22 -3.47 -0.89
C LEU A 86 -6.61 -4.03 -0.54
N GLU A 87 -6.66 -5.15 0.18
CA GLU A 87 -7.91 -5.71 0.74
C GLU A 87 -8.53 -4.75 1.77
N GLY A 88 -7.71 -4.12 2.62
CA GLY A 88 -8.15 -3.12 3.60
C GLY A 88 -8.80 -1.90 2.96
N LEU A 89 -8.23 -1.37 1.86
CA LEU A 89 -8.86 -0.29 1.09
C LEU A 89 -10.23 -0.69 0.55
N GLU A 90 -10.39 -1.93 0.09
CA GLU A 90 -11.67 -2.44 -0.41
C GLU A 90 -12.70 -2.65 0.70
N VAL A 91 -12.26 -3.10 1.88
CA VAL A 91 -13.09 -3.16 3.08
C VAL A 91 -13.59 -1.77 3.45
N LEU A 92 -12.70 -0.78 3.52
CA LEU A 92 -13.04 0.61 3.85
C LEU A 92 -14.02 1.21 2.83
N ARG A 93 -13.74 1.04 1.53
CA ARG A 93 -14.65 1.46 0.45
C ARG A 93 -16.02 0.79 0.57
N GLY A 94 -16.04 -0.51 0.88
CA GLY A 94 -17.26 -1.28 1.08
C GLY A 94 -18.08 -0.80 2.28
N MET A 95 -17.41 -0.43 3.38
CA MET A 95 -18.05 0.15 4.58
C MET A 95 -18.68 1.49 4.26
N LEU A 96 -17.94 2.40 3.62
CA LEU A 96 -18.46 3.71 3.17
C LEU A 96 -19.66 3.58 2.21
N ALA A 97 -19.70 2.51 1.42
CA ALA A 97 -20.81 2.22 0.51
C ALA A 97 -21.98 1.45 1.15
N GLY A 98 -21.91 1.09 2.44
CA GLY A 98 -22.91 0.27 3.13
C GLY A 98 -23.03 -1.17 2.60
N LYS A 99 -21.98 -1.66 1.91
CA LYS A 99 -21.97 -2.97 1.21
C LYS A 99 -21.07 -4.00 1.88
N GLN A 100 -20.20 -3.58 2.80
CA GLN A 100 -19.27 -4.49 3.46
C GLN A 100 -19.98 -5.36 4.49
N ILE A 101 -19.82 -6.68 4.33
CA ILE A 101 -20.36 -7.67 5.26
C ILE A 101 -19.22 -8.12 6.17
N ASP A 102 -19.48 -8.13 7.47
CA ASP A 102 -18.51 -8.60 8.45
C ASP A 102 -18.12 -10.07 8.22
N ARG A 103 -16.85 -10.42 8.47
CA ARG A 103 -16.28 -11.77 8.26
C ARG A 103 -16.37 -12.33 6.84
N LYS A 104 -16.69 -11.49 5.85
CA LYS A 104 -16.60 -11.87 4.43
C LYS A 104 -15.40 -11.17 3.80
N ASN A 105 -14.67 -11.91 2.98
CA ASN A 105 -13.56 -11.35 2.21
C ASN A 105 -14.08 -10.22 1.31
N PRO A 106 -13.32 -9.10 1.21
CA PRO A 106 -13.69 -8.00 0.34
C PRO A 106 -13.73 -8.46 -1.12
N ARG A 107 -14.67 -7.89 -1.89
CA ARG A 107 -14.70 -8.09 -3.34
C ARG A 107 -13.78 -7.06 -3.98
N ILE A 108 -12.66 -7.54 -4.50
CA ILE A 108 -11.59 -6.75 -5.12
C ILE A 108 -11.99 -6.24 -6.52
N ASN A 109 -13.04 -5.42 -6.57
CA ASN A 109 -13.62 -4.92 -7.80
C ASN A 109 -13.00 -3.59 -8.25
N ALA A 110 -12.62 -2.70 -7.32
CA ALA A 110 -11.97 -1.44 -7.67
C ALA A 110 -10.60 -1.69 -8.30
N LEU A 111 -9.80 -2.59 -7.71
CA LEU A 111 -8.48 -2.91 -8.25
C LEU A 111 -8.56 -3.46 -9.67
N ARG A 112 -9.60 -4.25 -9.99
CA ARG A 112 -9.83 -4.71 -11.37
C ARG A 112 -10.11 -3.54 -12.32
N ASN A 113 -10.93 -2.59 -11.90
CA ASN A 113 -11.26 -1.40 -12.70
C ASN A 113 -10.06 -0.47 -12.90
N LEU A 114 -9.13 -0.44 -11.94
CA LEU A 114 -7.85 0.30 -12.04
C LEU A 114 -6.77 -0.47 -12.83
N GLY A 115 -7.10 -1.61 -13.45
CA GLY A 115 -6.15 -2.43 -14.19
C GLY A 115 -5.19 -3.26 -13.32
N LEU A 116 -5.32 -3.19 -12.00
CA LEU A 116 -4.47 -3.87 -11.02
C LEU A 116 -4.90 -5.33 -10.75
N GLY A 117 -5.93 -5.83 -11.44
CA GLY A 117 -6.43 -7.20 -11.24
C GLY A 117 -5.37 -8.29 -11.46
N LYS A 118 -4.49 -8.13 -12.45
CA LYS A 118 -3.36 -9.05 -12.69
C LYS A 118 -2.32 -8.98 -11.57
N ILE A 119 -2.02 -7.77 -11.09
CA ILE A 119 -1.08 -7.54 -10.00
C ILE A 119 -1.61 -8.19 -8.72
N TYR A 120 -2.87 -7.97 -8.37
CA TYR A 120 -3.51 -8.62 -7.23
C TYR A 120 -3.48 -10.15 -7.33
N GLY A 121 -3.75 -10.72 -8.51
CA GLY A 121 -3.63 -12.16 -8.75
C GLY A 121 -2.22 -12.70 -8.51
N ARG A 122 -1.19 -11.97 -8.98
CA ARG A 122 0.22 -12.31 -8.75
C ARG A 122 0.59 -12.23 -7.26
N LEU A 123 0.22 -11.15 -6.57
CA LEU A 123 0.44 -10.99 -5.13
C LEU A 123 -0.24 -12.12 -4.34
N THR A 124 -1.45 -12.50 -4.74
CA THR A 124 -2.19 -13.63 -4.14
C THR A 124 -1.43 -14.95 -4.32
N GLY A 125 -0.94 -15.23 -5.53
CA GLY A 125 -0.18 -16.44 -5.81
C GLY A 125 1.13 -16.54 -5.04
N ILE A 126 1.85 -15.42 -4.89
CA ILE A 126 3.09 -15.34 -4.10
C ILE A 126 2.77 -15.53 -2.61
N ALA A 127 1.80 -14.78 -2.06
CA ALA A 127 1.46 -14.81 -0.65
C ALA A 127 0.86 -16.15 -0.19
N HIS A 128 0.22 -16.91 -1.08
CA HIS A 128 -0.26 -18.27 -0.79
C HIS A 128 0.71 -19.38 -1.19
N LEU A 129 1.92 -19.03 -1.63
CA LEU A 129 2.96 -19.98 -2.04
C LEU A 129 2.54 -20.89 -3.22
N THR A 130 1.59 -20.45 -4.04
CA THR A 130 1.08 -21.22 -5.20
C THR A 130 1.72 -20.83 -6.52
N PHE A 131 2.50 -19.73 -6.56
CA PHE A 131 3.21 -19.28 -7.76
C PHE A 131 4.67 -19.78 -7.78
N HIS A 132 4.86 -21.09 -7.96
CA HIS A 132 6.16 -21.76 -7.82
C HIS A 132 7.29 -21.17 -8.67
N GLU A 133 7.00 -20.76 -9.91
CA GLU A 133 7.98 -20.13 -10.81
C GLU A 133 8.47 -18.77 -10.28
N GLY A 134 7.57 -17.95 -9.74
CA GLY A 134 7.96 -16.69 -9.11
C GLY A 134 8.67 -16.90 -7.78
N LEU A 135 8.23 -17.88 -6.99
CA LEU A 135 8.84 -18.16 -5.68
C LEU A 135 10.29 -18.59 -5.83
N SER A 136 10.61 -19.47 -6.78
CA SER A 136 12.00 -19.86 -7.03
C SER A 136 12.86 -18.65 -7.36
N HIS A 137 12.37 -17.71 -8.17
CA HIS A 137 13.09 -16.48 -8.50
C HIS A 137 13.31 -15.58 -7.27
N LEU A 138 12.31 -15.46 -6.38
CA LEU A 138 12.38 -14.61 -5.18
C LEU A 138 13.23 -15.22 -4.05
N THR A 139 13.34 -16.54 -3.97
CA THR A 139 14.15 -17.26 -2.96
C THR A 139 15.54 -17.65 -3.44
N GLY A 140 15.99 -17.11 -4.58
CA GLY A 140 17.34 -17.34 -5.09
C GLY A 140 17.54 -18.60 -5.96
N GLY A 141 16.48 -19.32 -6.30
CA GLY A 141 16.45 -20.25 -7.44
C GLY A 141 17.15 -21.59 -7.24
N PHE A 142 17.74 -21.85 -6.08
CA PHE A 142 18.44 -23.10 -5.78
C PHE A 142 17.83 -23.80 -4.55
N PRO A 143 17.77 -25.15 -4.55
CA PRO A 143 17.41 -25.91 -3.36
C PRO A 143 18.27 -25.48 -2.16
N TYR A 144 17.64 -25.28 -1.00
CA TYR A 144 18.28 -24.87 0.26
C TYR A 144 18.95 -23.48 0.25
N SER A 145 18.69 -22.65 -0.76
CA SER A 145 18.99 -21.22 -0.72
C SER A 145 17.92 -20.52 0.12
N TYR A 146 18.31 -19.97 1.26
CA TYR A 146 17.42 -19.21 2.16
C TYR A 146 17.67 -17.71 2.12
N ASP A 147 18.74 -17.28 1.45
CA ASP A 147 19.12 -15.87 1.37
C ASP A 147 18.15 -15.11 0.47
N THR A 148 17.74 -13.93 0.93
CA THR A 148 16.94 -13.02 0.10
C THR A 148 17.79 -12.47 -1.03
N ARG A 149 17.14 -12.18 -2.17
CA ARG A 149 17.80 -11.58 -3.32
C ARG A 149 17.08 -10.33 -3.74
N TYR A 150 17.83 -9.23 -3.82
CA TYR A 150 17.31 -8.00 -4.38
C TYR A 150 16.86 -8.23 -5.83
N ASN A 151 15.63 -7.82 -6.12
CA ASN A 151 15.05 -7.85 -7.45
C ASN A 151 14.34 -6.52 -7.68
N ARG A 152 14.97 -5.66 -8.49
CA ARG A 152 14.48 -4.32 -8.79
C ARG A 152 13.02 -4.30 -9.25
N GLN A 153 12.63 -5.20 -10.15
CA GLN A 153 11.25 -5.26 -10.68
C GLN A 153 10.22 -5.61 -9.60
N SER A 154 10.52 -6.57 -8.73
CA SER A 154 9.65 -6.91 -7.59
C SER A 154 9.60 -5.76 -6.59
N CYS A 155 10.75 -5.13 -6.31
CA CYS A 155 10.83 -3.97 -5.43
C CYS A 155 9.95 -2.82 -5.95
N GLU A 156 10.16 -2.42 -7.20
CA GLU A 156 9.41 -1.37 -7.89
C GLU A 156 7.91 -1.65 -7.88
N LEU A 157 7.48 -2.87 -8.21
CA LEU A 157 6.06 -3.25 -8.17
C LEU A 157 5.46 -3.12 -6.77
N LEU A 158 6.18 -3.62 -5.75
CA LEU A 158 5.69 -3.61 -4.38
C LEU A 158 5.64 -2.20 -3.80
N VAL A 159 6.66 -1.37 -4.06
CA VAL A 159 6.67 0.04 -3.64
C VAL A 159 5.52 0.79 -4.32
N ASN A 160 5.30 0.62 -5.63
CA ASN A 160 4.17 1.22 -6.33
C ASN A 160 2.81 0.85 -5.70
N CYS A 161 2.59 -0.44 -5.42
CA CYS A 161 1.37 -0.88 -4.75
C CYS A 161 1.22 -0.28 -3.35
N HIS A 162 2.32 -0.20 -2.60
CA HIS A 162 2.32 0.34 -1.25
C HIS A 162 2.04 1.84 -1.21
N VAL A 163 2.65 2.62 -2.12
CA VAL A 163 2.38 4.06 -2.30
C VAL A 163 0.90 4.29 -2.62
N LEU A 164 0.33 3.50 -3.53
CA LEU A 164 -1.11 3.56 -3.82
C LEU A 164 -1.96 3.21 -2.59
N GLY A 165 -1.54 2.20 -1.82
CA GLY A 165 -2.16 1.80 -0.55
C GLY A 165 -2.24 2.96 0.45
N MET A 166 -1.11 3.63 0.66
CA MET A 166 -0.99 4.80 1.54
C MET A 166 -1.84 5.98 1.07
N ALA A 167 -1.79 6.36 -0.21
CA ALA A 167 -2.60 7.45 -0.76
C ALA A 167 -4.10 7.18 -0.61
N GLY A 168 -4.54 5.94 -0.86
CA GLY A 168 -5.91 5.50 -0.63
C GLY A 168 -6.33 5.59 0.84
N LEU A 169 -5.46 5.14 1.76
CA LEU A 169 -5.71 5.17 3.19
C LEU A 169 -5.84 6.62 3.69
N ALA A 170 -4.93 7.51 3.29
CA ALA A 170 -4.98 8.92 3.64
C ALA A 170 -6.33 9.52 3.23
N THR A 171 -6.79 9.25 2.01
CA THR A 171 -8.08 9.76 1.49
C THR A 171 -9.27 9.28 2.33
N VAL A 172 -9.26 8.02 2.78
CA VAL A 172 -10.34 7.48 3.62
C VAL A 172 -10.33 8.09 5.01
N VAL A 173 -9.18 8.19 5.66
CA VAL A 173 -9.11 8.72 7.04
C VAL A 173 -9.41 10.22 7.06
N ALA A 174 -8.96 10.94 6.03
CA ALA A 174 -9.34 12.31 5.76
C ALA A 174 -10.87 12.48 5.70
N PHE A 175 -11.56 11.58 4.98
CA PHE A 175 -13.01 11.56 4.89
C PHE A 175 -13.70 11.33 6.24
N ASP A 176 -13.12 10.50 7.12
CA ASP A 176 -13.68 10.15 8.43
C ASP A 176 -13.46 11.23 9.50
N SER A 177 -12.40 12.03 9.41
CA SER A 177 -11.98 13.03 10.41
C SER A 177 -12.87 14.30 10.53
N ARG A 178 -14.11 14.28 10.03
CA ARG A 178 -14.91 15.50 9.81
C ARG A 178 -15.42 16.21 11.07
N SER A 179 -15.30 17.54 11.02
CA SER A 179 -16.44 18.48 11.15
C SER A 179 -16.97 18.85 9.75
N LEU A 180 -18.27 19.09 9.60
CA LEU A 180 -19.04 19.11 8.33
C LEU A 180 -18.53 20.01 7.17
N ASP A 181 -17.62 20.96 7.40
CA ASP A 181 -17.30 22.04 6.43
C ASP A 181 -15.86 22.06 5.88
N GLN A 182 -15.02 21.06 6.16
CA GLN A 182 -13.61 21.06 5.71
C GLN A 182 -13.36 20.15 4.50
N LYS A 183 -12.45 20.60 3.61
CA LYS A 183 -11.85 19.76 2.55
C LYS A 183 -11.35 18.45 3.17
N HIS A 184 -11.47 17.33 2.43
CA HIS A 184 -11.04 16.01 2.93
C HIS A 184 -9.55 16.04 3.31
N LEU A 185 -8.71 16.44 2.36
CA LEU A 185 -7.30 16.71 2.57
C LEU A 185 -7.09 18.22 2.69
N THR A 186 -6.12 18.64 3.51
CA THR A 186 -5.60 20.01 3.45
C THR A 186 -4.88 20.25 2.12
N ASP A 187 -4.64 21.50 1.74
CA ASP A 187 -3.96 21.82 0.48
C ASP A 187 -2.55 21.18 0.41
N VAL A 188 -1.86 21.06 1.56
CA VAL A 188 -0.55 20.41 1.66
C VAL A 188 -0.67 18.89 1.52
N GLU A 189 -1.62 18.27 2.22
CA GLU A 189 -1.90 16.83 2.12
C GLU A 189 -2.30 16.43 0.69
N GLU A 190 -3.14 17.25 0.04
CA GLU A 190 -3.55 17.06 -1.35
C GLU A 190 -2.37 17.20 -2.30
N HIS A 191 -1.51 18.21 -2.11
CA HIS A 191 -0.31 18.40 -2.91
C HIS A 191 0.66 17.21 -2.84
N HIS A 192 0.99 16.73 -1.63
CA HIS A 192 1.85 15.56 -1.45
C HIS A 192 1.22 14.28 -2.02
N SER A 193 -0.08 14.06 -1.80
CA SER A 193 -0.79 12.92 -2.39
C SER A 193 -0.74 12.96 -3.92
N ALA A 194 -0.96 14.14 -4.52
CA ALA A 194 -0.90 14.34 -5.96
C ALA A 194 0.50 14.07 -6.54
N LEU A 195 1.56 14.54 -5.87
CA LEU A 195 2.95 14.27 -6.27
C LEU A 195 3.25 12.76 -6.25
N ALA A 196 2.86 12.06 -5.19
CA ALA A 196 3.02 10.61 -5.11
C ALA A 196 2.30 9.88 -6.25
N LEU A 197 1.05 10.26 -6.54
CA LEU A 197 0.27 9.66 -7.62
C LEU A 197 0.79 10.04 -9.02
N SER A 198 1.41 11.22 -9.19
CA SER A 198 2.04 11.64 -10.45
C SER A 198 3.18 10.70 -10.82
N VAL A 199 4.06 10.38 -9.86
CA VAL A 199 5.17 9.43 -10.09
C VAL A 199 4.65 8.06 -10.53
N LEU A 200 3.57 7.57 -9.90
CA LEU A 200 2.91 6.32 -10.29
C LEU A 200 2.27 6.39 -11.69
N GLY A 201 1.85 7.57 -12.14
CA GLY A 201 1.38 7.79 -13.51
C GLY A 201 2.54 7.80 -14.51
N GLU A 202 3.60 8.54 -14.20
CA GLU A 202 4.79 8.73 -15.04
C GLU A 202 5.56 7.43 -15.27
N ASN A 203 5.67 6.57 -14.25
CA ASN A 203 6.29 5.25 -14.38
C ASN A 203 5.37 4.20 -15.05
N GLY A 204 4.14 4.59 -15.43
CA GLY A 204 3.17 3.75 -16.12
C GLY A 204 2.47 2.72 -15.24
N PHE A 205 2.65 2.75 -13.92
CA PHE A 205 1.94 1.88 -12.98
C PHE A 205 0.44 2.16 -12.96
N LEU A 206 0.06 3.44 -12.84
CA LEU A 206 -1.31 3.91 -13.00
C LEU A 206 -1.52 4.41 -14.41
N LYS A 207 -2.43 3.78 -15.14
CA LYS A 207 -2.96 4.36 -16.38
C LYS A 207 -3.98 5.43 -15.99
N LEU A 208 -3.52 6.65 -15.80
CA LEU A 208 -4.42 7.80 -15.68
C LEU A 208 -5.29 7.82 -16.95
N ALA A 209 -6.61 7.91 -16.78
CA ALA A 209 -7.49 8.15 -17.91
C ALA A 209 -7.05 9.48 -18.54
N THR A 210 -6.50 9.44 -19.75
CA THR A 210 -6.30 10.64 -20.54
C THR A 210 -7.65 11.31 -20.67
N ALA A 211 -7.78 12.55 -20.17
CA ALA A 211 -8.97 13.34 -20.38
C ALA A 211 -9.28 13.29 -21.88
N SER A 212 -10.44 12.77 -22.24
CA SER A 212 -10.93 12.83 -23.61
C SER A 212 -10.95 14.30 -24.01
N ALA A 213 -10.09 14.66 -24.96
CA ALA A 213 -10.08 15.97 -25.60
C ALA A 213 -11.40 16.25 -26.32
#